data_AF-A0A6C0E074-F1
#
_entry.id   AF-A0A6C0E074-F1
#
_cell.length_a   1.000
_cell.length_b   1.000
_cell.length_c   1.000
_cell.angle_alpha   90.00
_cell.angle_beta   90.00
_cell.angle_gamma   90.00
#
_symmetry.space_group_name_H-M   'P 1'
#
loop_
_entity.id
_entity.type
_entity.pdbx_description
1 polymer ?
#
loop_
_entity_poly.entity_id
_entity_poly.type
_entity_poly.pdbx_seq_one_letter_code
_entity_poly.pdbx_strand_id
1 'polypeptide(L)'
;MEKLLTLLPTKIISINSNNNIINITNEKIEIKLFVSKYSSTKKSIYKIILNDIPISVKAKITYNCVFCNNYCENYSVKSLLRRINLGCLNCTLCKEFSSIKKENQSKRFKGMKRLKLPIKTKTNNLIIPKNYIYDSMVAFQKETAKFQEQYFLSNFTIEMFSKINDKIININGIAFDKNKYIYVPYYIVRNNVKYVPVIHDIEKDVIIKIKKIEYKCESCLISFTNNKLKIQRARKKIMCKDCRFTNDAFKIRNCKNINNENLLYRSKLEKKFIDMCNERKIVINNGPIIEYDFENKKRKYYVDFIIKKYLVEIKDNHIWHKKNIESGKWQEKEKAANIYAENNNQKYIMLFPNTLVNFFNLLT
;
A
#
# COMPACT_ATOMS: atom_id res chain seq x y z
N MET A 1 12.10 37.95 20.14
CA MET A 1 12.43 36.70 20.86
C MET A 1 12.11 36.82 22.34
N GLU A 2 12.49 37.94 22.97
CA GLU A 2 12.15 38.30 24.36
C GLU A 2 10.67 38.16 24.69
N LYS A 3 9.76 38.71 23.86
CA LYS A 3 8.30 38.54 24.03
C LYS A 3 7.85 37.07 24.14
N LEU A 4 8.54 36.12 23.49
CA LEU A 4 8.18 34.70 23.59
C LEU A 4 8.68 34.09 24.89
N LEU A 5 9.88 34.46 25.32
CA LEU A 5 10.49 33.93 26.54
C LEU A 5 9.77 34.42 27.80
N THR A 6 9.12 35.59 27.74
CA THR A 6 8.33 36.14 28.84
C THR A 6 6.86 35.71 28.81
N LEU A 7 6.22 35.67 27.63
CA LEU A 7 4.76 35.40 27.53
C LEU A 7 4.41 33.91 27.40
N LEU A 8 5.30 33.06 26.88
CA LEU A 8 4.98 31.64 26.71
C LEU A 8 4.83 30.90 28.05
N PRO A 9 5.68 31.13 29.07
CA PRO A 9 5.52 30.51 30.38
C PRO A 9 4.16 30.77 31.03
N THR A 10 3.64 32.00 30.91
CA THR A 10 2.34 32.40 31.48
C THR A 10 1.14 31.82 30.75
N LYS A 11 1.35 31.18 29.61
CA LYS A 11 0.29 30.55 28.80
C LYS A 11 0.29 29.03 28.89
N ILE A 12 1.23 28.42 29.61
CA ILE A 12 1.25 26.97 29.83
C ILE A 12 0.21 26.63 30.91
N ILE A 13 -0.65 25.66 30.61
CA ILE A 13 -1.77 25.25 31.45
C ILE A 13 -1.43 23.94 32.17
N SER A 14 -0.85 22.98 31.46
CA SER A 14 -0.47 21.70 32.06
C SER A 14 0.68 21.03 31.31
N ILE A 15 1.38 20.15 32.02
CA ILE A 15 2.52 19.39 31.53
C ILE A 15 2.30 17.93 31.87
N ASN A 16 2.32 17.07 30.86
CA ASN A 16 2.21 15.62 31.01
C ASN A 16 3.58 14.98 30.78
N SER A 17 4.15 14.43 31.86
CA SER A 17 5.42 13.69 31.84
C SER A 17 5.18 12.29 32.39
N ASN A 18 5.46 11.26 31.59
CA ASN A 18 5.29 9.85 31.98
C ASN A 18 3.89 9.51 32.54
N ASN A 19 2.83 10.03 31.91
CA ASN A 19 1.42 9.88 32.31
C ASN A 19 1.00 10.62 33.59
N ASN A 20 1.90 11.38 34.22
CA ASN A 20 1.53 12.28 35.30
C ASN A 20 1.22 13.66 34.72
N ILE A 21 0.00 14.14 34.94
CA ILE A 21 -0.46 15.46 34.52
C ILE A 21 -0.23 16.43 35.67
N ILE A 22 0.61 17.43 35.42
CA ILE A 22 0.88 18.54 36.35
C ILE A 22 0.12 19.75 35.84
N ASN A 23 -0.82 20.27 36.63
CA ASN A 23 -1.57 21.48 36.31
C ASN A 23 -0.82 22.70 36.86
N ILE A 24 -0.57 23.67 35.99
CA ILE A 24 0.20 24.87 36.32
C ILE A 24 -0.78 25.93 36.85
N THR A 25 -0.94 26.00 38.17
CA THR A 25 -1.74 27.05 38.82
C THR A 25 -0.87 28.01 39.64
N ASN A 26 0.18 27.51 40.30
CA ASN A 26 1.10 28.29 41.14
C ASN A 26 2.59 27.90 40.96
N GLU A 27 2.93 27.21 39.86
CA GLU A 27 4.29 26.72 39.64
C GLU A 27 5.14 27.73 38.87
N LYS A 28 6.43 27.80 39.22
CA LYS A 28 7.37 28.69 38.56
C LYS A 28 7.87 28.05 37.27
N ILE A 29 7.43 28.58 36.13
CA ILE A 29 7.89 28.15 34.80
C ILE A 29 8.82 29.19 34.20
N GLU A 30 9.97 28.72 33.74
CA GLU A 30 10.95 29.57 33.04
C GLU A 30 11.48 28.87 31.78
N ILE A 31 11.92 29.66 30.81
CA ILE A 31 12.61 29.16 29.61
C ILE A 31 14.01 29.73 29.61
N LYS A 32 15.01 28.87 29.88
CA LYS A 32 16.42 29.27 29.97
C LYS A 32 17.24 28.67 28.84
N LEU A 33 18.29 29.37 28.44
CA LEU A 33 19.33 28.83 27.56
C LEU A 33 20.25 27.91 28.36
N PHE A 34 20.51 26.73 27.83
CA PHE A 34 21.38 25.76 28.44
C PHE A 34 22.46 25.32 27.45
N VAL A 35 23.72 25.34 27.88
CA VAL A 35 24.83 24.74 27.13
C VAL A 35 25.12 23.38 27.74
N SER A 36 24.93 22.32 26.96
CA SER A 36 25.26 20.98 27.45
C SER A 36 26.77 20.82 27.62
N LYS A 37 27.21 20.41 28.81
CA LYS A 37 28.61 20.11 29.14
C LYS A 37 29.27 19.22 28.07
N TYR A 38 28.52 18.22 27.61
CA TYR A 38 28.97 17.18 26.67
C TYR A 38 28.62 17.44 25.20
N SER A 39 28.07 18.61 24.83
CA SER A 39 27.80 18.92 23.42
C SER A 39 29.08 19.29 22.69
N SER A 40 29.35 18.60 21.57
CA SER A 40 30.47 18.89 20.66
C SER A 40 30.37 20.26 19.99
N THR A 41 29.16 20.80 19.83
CA THR A 41 28.92 22.08 19.15
C THR A 41 28.95 23.29 20.07
N LYS A 42 28.91 23.08 21.40
CA LYS A 42 28.77 24.11 22.46
C LYS A 42 27.65 25.15 22.24
N LYS A 43 26.76 24.93 21.27
CA LYS A 43 25.60 25.79 21.00
C LYS A 43 24.61 25.67 22.14
N SER A 44 24.15 26.82 22.63
CA SER A 44 23.10 26.91 23.63
C SER A 44 21.75 26.49 23.04
N ILE A 45 20.94 25.80 23.83
CA ILE A 45 19.60 25.37 23.46
C ILE A 45 18.61 25.80 24.55
N TYR A 46 17.42 26.23 24.15
CA TYR A 46 16.36 26.51 25.12
C TYR A 46 15.86 25.24 25.80
N LYS A 47 15.64 25.33 27.11
CA LYS A 47 14.93 24.34 27.92
C LYS A 47 13.82 25.01 28.72
N ILE A 48 12.73 24.27 28.93
CA ILE A 48 11.66 24.65 29.85
C ILE A 48 12.03 24.08 31.22
N ILE A 49 11.94 24.93 32.24
CA ILE A 49 12.25 24.62 33.63
C ILE A 49 10.97 24.82 34.43
N LEU A 50 10.62 23.81 35.23
CA LEU A 50 9.50 23.83 36.16
C LEU A 50 10.06 23.66 37.57
N ASN A 51 9.87 24.65 38.44
CA ASN A 51 10.39 24.63 39.82
C ASN A 51 11.87 24.21 39.87
N ASP A 52 12.70 24.87 39.05
CA ASP A 52 14.14 24.61 38.88
C ASP A 52 14.54 23.25 38.28
N ILE A 53 13.58 22.41 37.91
CA ILE A 53 13.81 21.10 37.27
C ILE A 53 13.58 21.21 35.75
N PRO A 54 14.56 20.78 34.91
CA PRO A 54 14.40 20.79 33.46
C PRO A 54 13.42 19.71 32.99
N ILE A 55 12.45 20.11 32.17
CA ILE A 55 11.43 19.20 31.66
C ILE A 55 12.00 18.33 30.54
N SER A 56 11.62 17.04 30.54
CA SER A 56 11.97 16.11 29.47
C SER A 56 11.42 16.56 28.11
N VAL A 57 12.25 16.47 27.08
CA VAL A 57 11.84 16.75 25.69
C VAL A 57 10.74 15.81 25.17
N LYS A 58 10.53 14.66 25.83
CA LYS A 58 9.48 13.69 25.51
C LYS A 58 8.13 14.05 26.13
N ALA A 59 8.09 14.96 27.11
CA ALA A 59 6.85 15.39 27.74
C ALA A 59 5.93 16.11 26.73
N LYS A 60 4.64 16.13 27.07
CA LYS A 60 3.61 16.89 26.35
C LYS A 60 3.20 18.09 27.20
N ILE A 61 2.84 19.17 26.54
CA ILE A 61 2.40 20.42 27.15
C ILE A 61 1.08 20.83 26.52
N THR A 62 0.18 21.32 27.36
CA THR A 62 -1.02 22.03 26.96
C THR A 62 -0.84 23.51 27.29
N TYR A 63 -1.08 24.38 26.31
CA TYR A 63 -0.85 25.81 26.44
C TYR A 63 -1.76 26.63 25.52
N ASN A 64 -1.97 27.91 25.86
CA ASN A 64 -2.65 28.85 24.97
C ASN A 64 -1.64 29.55 24.06
N CYS A 65 -1.97 29.68 22.78
CA CYS A 65 -1.08 30.36 21.83
C CYS A 65 -0.84 31.82 22.25
N VAL A 66 0.42 32.25 22.31
CA VAL A 66 0.78 33.64 22.67
C VAL A 66 0.15 34.67 21.72
N PHE A 67 -0.09 34.29 20.45
CA PHE A 67 -0.57 35.22 19.42
C PHE A 67 -2.10 35.26 19.25
N CYS A 68 -2.79 34.11 19.30
CA CYS A 68 -4.24 34.03 19.08
C CYS A 68 -5.02 33.48 20.29
N ASN A 69 -4.34 33.18 21.39
CA ASN A 69 -4.91 32.55 22.58
C ASN A 69 -5.59 31.19 22.34
N ASN A 70 -5.48 30.59 21.15
CA ASN A 70 -6.03 29.27 20.87
C ASN A 70 -5.41 28.20 21.76
N TYR A 71 -6.27 27.33 22.27
CA TYR A 71 -5.91 26.17 23.07
C TYR A 71 -5.14 25.13 22.25
N CYS A 72 -3.92 24.83 22.67
CA CYS A 72 -3.03 23.86 22.03
C CYS A 72 -2.79 22.69 22.99
N GLU A 73 -3.50 21.59 22.76
CA GLU A 73 -3.45 20.41 23.62
C GLU A 73 -2.35 19.41 23.19
N ASN A 74 -1.78 18.70 24.16
CA ASN A 74 -0.91 17.53 23.93
C ASN A 74 0.31 17.80 23.03
N TYR A 75 0.82 19.04 23.06
CA TYR A 75 1.91 19.48 22.19
C TYR A 75 3.26 19.01 22.74
N SER A 76 4.10 18.40 21.89
CA SER A 76 5.42 17.94 22.36
C SER A 76 6.33 19.11 22.77
N VAL A 77 6.98 18.99 23.94
CA VAL A 77 8.01 19.94 24.41
C VAL A 77 9.10 20.13 23.34
N LYS A 78 9.55 19.04 22.70
CA LYS A 78 10.52 19.09 21.61
C LYS A 78 10.07 19.98 20.45
N SER A 79 8.80 19.87 20.05
CA SER A 79 8.23 20.68 18.97
C SER A 79 8.12 22.16 19.38
N LEU A 80 7.75 22.41 20.64
CA LEU A 80 7.66 23.77 21.18
C LEU A 80 9.04 24.43 21.21
N LEU A 81 10.03 23.78 21.82
CA LEU A 81 11.42 24.24 21.89
C LEU A 81 12.04 24.47 20.50
N ARG A 82 11.74 23.61 19.52
CA ARG A 82 12.20 23.85 18.14
C ARG A 82 11.63 25.16 17.57
N ARG A 83 10.39 25.50 17.89
CA ARG A 83 9.77 26.77 17.46
C ARG A 83 10.38 27.97 18.17
N ILE A 84 10.70 27.85 19.46
CA ILE A 84 11.44 28.88 20.22
C ILE A 84 12.78 29.17 19.54
N ASN A 85 13.56 28.12 19.24
CA ASN A 85 14.86 28.25 18.57
C ASN A 85 14.77 28.88 17.18
N LEU A 86 13.62 28.74 16.49
CA LEU A 86 13.36 29.36 15.19
C LEU A 86 12.72 30.77 15.30
N GLY A 87 12.53 31.29 16.51
CA GLY A 87 11.86 32.58 16.75
C GLY A 87 10.38 32.59 16.35
N CYS A 88 9.72 31.42 16.25
CA CYS A 88 8.38 31.30 15.70
C CYS A 88 7.29 31.40 16.78
N LEU A 89 6.65 32.56 16.87
CA LEU A 89 5.59 32.88 17.84
C LEU A 89 4.25 32.16 17.56
N ASN A 90 4.02 31.76 16.31
CA ASN A 90 2.70 31.37 15.81
C ASN A 90 2.40 29.89 16.04
N CYS A 91 1.27 29.56 16.67
CA CYS A 91 0.80 28.17 16.71
C CYS A 91 0.54 27.63 15.29
N THR A 92 0.33 26.32 15.18
CA THR A 92 0.06 25.66 13.89
C THR A 92 -1.08 26.35 13.14
N LEU A 93 -2.16 26.70 13.84
CA LEU A 93 -3.29 27.42 13.24
C LEU A 93 -2.87 28.81 12.74
N CYS A 94 -2.24 29.66 13.57
CA CYS A 94 -1.73 30.96 13.14
C CYS A 94 -0.79 30.87 11.92
N LYS A 95 -0.03 29.77 11.80
CA LYS A 95 0.86 29.53 10.67
C LYS A 95 0.08 29.15 9.40
N GLU A 96 -0.94 28.31 9.50
CA GLU A 96 -1.78 27.92 8.36
C GLU A 96 -2.69 29.07 7.89
N PHE A 97 -3.14 29.93 8.81
CA PHE A 97 -3.99 31.09 8.49
C PHE A 97 -3.21 32.36 8.10
N SER A 98 -1.88 32.33 8.12
CA SER A 98 -1.07 33.47 7.69
C SER A 98 -1.35 33.85 6.23
N SER A 99 -1.79 35.08 6.01
CA SER A 99 -2.00 35.67 4.68
C SER A 99 -0.76 35.54 3.81
N ILE A 100 0.42 35.82 4.37
CA ILE A 100 1.72 35.70 3.72
C ILE A 100 1.99 34.26 3.26
N LYS A 101 1.67 33.25 4.09
CA LYS A 101 1.85 31.84 3.70
C LYS A 101 0.91 31.45 2.56
N LYS A 102 -0.36 31.88 2.63
CA LYS A 102 -1.36 31.64 1.56
C LYS A 102 -0.97 32.33 0.26
N GLU A 103 -0.46 33.56 0.34
CA GLU A 103 0.01 34.33 -0.81
C GLU A 103 1.26 33.71 -1.43
N ASN A 104 2.24 33.31 -0.62
CA ASN A 104 3.44 32.59 -1.10
C ASN A 104 3.10 31.24 -1.72
N GLN A 105 2.15 30.51 -1.14
CA GLN A 105 1.64 29.26 -1.70
C GLN A 105 0.94 29.52 -3.04
N SER A 106 0.04 30.51 -3.10
CA SER A 106 -0.66 30.92 -4.32
C SER A 106 0.31 31.35 -5.42
N LYS A 107 1.31 32.19 -5.10
CA LYS A 107 2.40 32.59 -5.99
C LYS A 107 3.19 31.38 -6.52
N ARG A 108 3.54 30.44 -5.63
CA ARG A 108 4.21 29.18 -6.01
C ARG A 108 3.37 28.34 -6.97
N PHE A 109 2.06 28.24 -6.76
CA PHE A 109 1.18 27.46 -7.64
C PHE A 109 0.85 28.19 -8.95
N LYS A 110 0.75 29.52 -8.96
CA LYS A 110 0.55 30.33 -10.17
C LYS A 110 1.77 30.30 -11.11
N GLY A 111 2.99 30.20 -10.56
CA GLY A 111 4.22 30.09 -11.35
C GLY A 111 4.59 28.66 -11.79
N MET A 112 3.98 27.63 -11.19
CA MET A 112 4.17 26.25 -11.62
C MET A 112 3.28 25.96 -12.82
N LYS A 113 3.72 26.36 -14.03
CA LYS A 113 3.39 25.53 -15.21
C LYS A 113 3.80 24.12 -14.80
N ARG A 114 2.88 23.14 -14.89
CA ARG A 114 3.24 21.72 -14.83
C ARG A 114 4.14 21.48 -16.04
N LEU A 115 5.40 21.87 -15.95
CA LEU A 115 6.44 21.32 -16.77
C LEU A 115 6.35 19.83 -16.46
N LYS A 116 5.77 19.09 -17.41
CA LYS A 116 6.04 17.67 -17.52
C LYS A 116 7.56 17.62 -17.65
N LEU A 117 8.26 17.58 -16.52
CA LEU A 117 9.68 17.32 -16.52
C LEU A 117 9.80 16.07 -17.37
N PRO A 118 10.53 16.11 -18.50
CA PRO A 118 10.79 14.89 -19.24
C PRO A 118 11.29 13.92 -18.19
N ILE A 119 10.61 12.78 -18.07
CA ILE A 119 11.05 11.71 -17.20
C ILE A 119 12.44 11.40 -17.74
N LYS A 120 13.49 11.95 -17.11
CA LYS A 120 14.84 11.52 -17.35
C LYS A 120 14.80 10.08 -16.89
N THR A 121 14.60 9.17 -17.83
CA THR A 121 15.02 7.79 -17.74
C THR A 121 16.53 7.88 -17.53
N LYS A 122 16.94 8.13 -16.29
CA LYS A 122 18.26 7.70 -15.84
C LYS A 122 18.21 6.19 -15.97
N THR A 123 18.60 5.70 -17.15
CA THR A 123 19.14 4.37 -17.32
C THR A 123 20.30 4.31 -16.34
N ASN A 124 20.01 3.84 -15.12
CA ASN A 124 21.03 3.45 -14.14
C ASN A 124 21.70 2.15 -14.60
N ASN A 125 21.93 2.01 -15.91
CA ASN A 125 22.62 0.89 -16.50
C ASN A 125 24.09 1.25 -16.42
N LEU A 126 24.68 0.98 -15.26
CA LEU A 126 26.13 0.91 -15.18
C LEU A 126 26.52 -0.33 -15.99
N ILE A 127 27.23 -0.11 -17.10
CA ILE A 127 27.99 -1.17 -17.78
C ILE A 127 29.03 -1.61 -16.76
N ILE A 128 28.95 -2.86 -16.31
CA ILE A 128 29.84 -3.38 -15.28
C ILE A 128 30.37 -4.72 -15.79
N PRO A 129 31.70 -4.94 -15.78
CA PRO A 129 32.28 -6.19 -16.27
C PRO A 129 31.72 -7.39 -15.50
N LYS A 130 31.40 -8.49 -16.19
CA LYS A 130 30.99 -9.80 -15.62
C LYS A 130 31.76 -10.22 -14.36
N ASN A 131 33.04 -9.85 -14.24
CA ASN A 131 33.89 -10.11 -13.08
C ASN A 131 33.29 -9.60 -11.75
N TYR A 132 32.54 -8.49 -11.76
CA TYR A 132 32.04 -7.89 -10.52
C TYR A 132 30.92 -8.70 -9.83
N ILE A 133 30.17 -9.50 -10.60
CA ILE A 133 29.17 -10.42 -10.04
C ILE A 133 29.87 -11.55 -9.31
N TYR A 134 30.93 -12.10 -9.92
CA TYR A 134 31.77 -13.13 -9.31
C TYR A 134 32.45 -12.61 -8.04
N ASP A 135 33.04 -11.42 -8.10
CA ASP A 135 33.65 -10.78 -6.93
C ASP A 135 32.63 -10.58 -5.80
N SER A 136 31.38 -10.22 -6.15
CA SER A 136 30.29 -10.08 -5.19
C SER A 136 29.93 -11.40 -4.51
N MET A 137 29.93 -12.51 -5.27
CA MET A 137 29.73 -13.85 -4.72
C MET A 137 30.85 -14.26 -3.77
N VAL A 138 32.10 -14.13 -4.20
CA VAL A 138 33.27 -14.50 -3.40
C VAL A 138 33.33 -13.67 -2.11
N ALA A 139 33.08 -12.36 -2.21
CA ALA A 139 33.05 -11.49 -1.04
C ALA A 139 31.93 -11.87 -0.06
N PHE A 140 30.73 -12.19 -0.57
CA PHE A 140 29.61 -12.61 0.27
C PHE A 140 29.88 -13.96 0.96
N GLN A 141 30.49 -14.92 0.26
CA GLN A 141 30.88 -16.22 0.83
C GLN A 141 31.92 -16.10 1.96
N LYS A 142 32.79 -15.10 1.91
CA LYS A 142 33.76 -14.79 2.97
C LYS A 142 33.15 -14.12 4.20
N GLU A 143 31.88 -13.71 4.15
CA GLU A 143 31.18 -13.18 5.33
C GLU A 143 30.96 -14.26 6.38
N THR A 144 30.78 -13.83 7.63
CA THR A 144 30.39 -14.74 8.71
C THR A 144 29.04 -15.41 8.43
N ALA A 145 28.88 -16.69 8.81
CA ALA A 145 27.62 -17.42 8.66
C ALA A 145 26.42 -16.66 9.27
N LYS A 146 26.61 -16.08 10.46
CA LYS A 146 25.61 -15.25 11.14
C LYS A 146 25.16 -14.06 10.29
N PHE A 147 26.09 -13.39 9.60
CA PHE A 147 25.74 -12.28 8.70
C PHE A 147 24.95 -12.79 7.49
N GLN A 148 25.38 -13.89 6.86
CA GLN A 148 24.71 -14.46 5.70
C GLN A 148 23.27 -14.88 6.04
N GLU A 149 23.06 -15.53 7.18
CA GLU A 149 21.73 -15.88 7.68
C GLU A 149 20.86 -14.63 7.88
N GLN A 150 21.35 -13.64 8.61
CA GLN A 150 20.63 -12.38 8.85
C GLN A 150 20.30 -11.64 7.55
N TYR A 151 21.24 -11.62 6.61
CA TYR A 151 21.06 -11.03 5.28
C TYR A 151 19.89 -11.70 4.55
N PHE A 152 19.90 -13.03 4.54
CA PHE A 152 18.85 -13.82 3.91
C PHE A 152 17.57 -13.89 4.73
N LEU A 153 17.44 -13.33 5.94
CA LEU A 153 16.11 -13.11 6.54
C LEU A 153 15.34 -12.01 5.81
N SER A 154 16.05 -11.02 5.25
CA SER A 154 15.45 -9.84 4.63
C SER A 154 15.46 -9.84 3.10
N ASN A 155 16.28 -10.71 2.48
CA ASN A 155 16.48 -10.80 1.03
C ASN A 155 16.15 -12.20 0.51
N PHE A 156 15.92 -12.31 -0.80
CA PHE A 156 15.63 -13.59 -1.46
C PHE A 156 16.94 -14.34 -1.76
N THR A 157 16.90 -15.67 -1.63
CA THR A 157 17.92 -16.55 -2.25
C THR A 157 17.60 -16.77 -3.73
N ILE A 158 18.53 -17.35 -4.48
CA ILE A 158 18.32 -17.74 -5.88
C ILE A 158 17.15 -18.71 -6.00
N GLU A 159 17.09 -19.73 -5.14
CA GLU A 159 16.01 -20.71 -5.10
C GLU A 159 14.64 -20.12 -4.74
N MET A 160 14.60 -19.12 -3.86
CA MET A 160 13.35 -18.42 -3.55
C MET A 160 12.87 -17.61 -4.76
N PHE A 161 13.79 -17.01 -5.51
CA PHE A 161 13.45 -16.20 -6.68
C PHE A 161 13.01 -17.08 -7.85
N SER A 162 13.63 -18.24 -8.05
CA SER A 162 13.25 -19.18 -9.12
C SER A 162 11.81 -19.68 -8.98
N LYS A 163 11.28 -19.78 -7.74
CA LYS A 163 9.87 -20.16 -7.50
C LYS A 163 8.85 -19.12 -7.97
N ILE A 164 9.27 -17.85 -8.15
CA ILE A 164 8.36 -16.75 -8.49
C ILE A 164 8.65 -16.12 -9.86
N ASN A 165 9.75 -16.48 -10.51
CA ASN A 165 10.21 -15.82 -11.74
C ASN A 165 9.19 -15.94 -12.88
N ASP A 166 8.53 -17.09 -13.04
CA ASP A 166 7.47 -17.34 -14.02
C ASP A 166 6.20 -16.51 -13.77
N LYS A 167 6.09 -15.85 -12.61
CA LYS A 167 4.97 -14.98 -12.24
C LYS A 167 5.30 -13.50 -12.39
N ILE A 168 6.56 -13.15 -12.65
CA ILE A 168 6.99 -11.77 -12.86
C ILE A 168 6.69 -11.38 -14.31
N ILE A 169 5.96 -10.28 -14.49
CA ILE A 169 5.66 -9.71 -15.81
C ILE A 169 6.72 -8.66 -16.15
N ASN A 170 6.94 -7.70 -15.24
CA ASN A 170 7.86 -6.59 -15.45
C ASN A 170 8.72 -6.32 -14.21
N ILE A 171 9.96 -5.88 -14.43
CA ILE A 171 10.82 -5.28 -13.41
C ILE A 171 11.16 -3.85 -13.82
N ASN A 172 10.80 -2.88 -12.99
CA ASN A 172 10.92 -1.44 -13.25
C ASN A 172 10.27 -0.97 -14.57
N GLY A 173 9.25 -1.68 -15.05
CA GLY A 173 8.60 -1.40 -16.33
C GLY A 173 9.27 -2.05 -17.55
N ILE A 174 10.32 -2.86 -17.35
CA ILE A 174 10.96 -3.67 -18.39
C ILE A 174 10.36 -5.06 -18.33
N ALA A 175 9.91 -5.59 -19.47
CA ALA A 175 9.42 -6.96 -19.60
C ALA A 175 10.48 -7.95 -19.11
N PHE A 176 10.06 -8.82 -18.19
CA PHE A 176 10.95 -9.81 -17.59
C PHE A 176 10.91 -11.10 -18.39
N ASP A 177 12.09 -11.51 -18.86
CA ASP A 177 12.34 -12.79 -19.51
C ASP A 177 13.38 -13.58 -18.71
N LYS A 178 12.98 -14.75 -18.21
CA LYS A 178 13.84 -15.62 -17.39
C LYS A 178 15.09 -16.11 -18.11
N ASN A 179 15.11 -16.11 -19.45
CA ASN A 179 16.27 -16.51 -20.23
C ASN A 179 17.27 -15.35 -20.42
N LYS A 180 16.81 -14.10 -20.31
CA LYS A 180 17.63 -12.89 -20.50
C LYS A 180 18.14 -12.30 -19.20
N TYR A 181 17.44 -12.55 -18.09
CA TYR A 181 17.70 -11.90 -16.82
C TYR A 181 18.05 -12.89 -15.71
N ILE A 182 19.18 -12.67 -15.05
CA ILE A 182 19.64 -13.47 -13.90
C ILE A 182 19.43 -12.69 -12.62
N TYR A 183 18.90 -13.35 -11.59
CA TYR A 183 18.80 -12.77 -10.26
C TYR A 183 20.12 -12.91 -9.50
N VAL A 184 20.66 -11.78 -9.04
CA VAL A 184 21.88 -11.72 -8.23
C VAL A 184 21.52 -11.23 -6.83
N PRO A 185 21.51 -12.11 -5.82
CA PRO A 185 20.98 -11.76 -4.49
C PRO A 185 21.88 -10.81 -3.69
N TYR A 186 23.20 -10.86 -3.86
CA TYR A 186 24.18 -10.18 -2.99
C TYR A 186 25.17 -9.29 -3.78
N TYR A 187 24.68 -8.42 -4.65
CA TYR A 187 25.55 -7.53 -5.43
C TYR A 187 26.19 -6.44 -4.55
N ILE A 188 27.52 -6.29 -4.60
CA ILE A 188 28.27 -5.32 -3.79
C ILE A 188 27.89 -3.89 -4.18
N VAL A 189 27.60 -3.03 -3.20
CA VAL A 189 27.43 -1.59 -3.42
C VAL A 189 28.22 -0.76 -2.41
N ARG A 190 28.72 0.40 -2.85
CA ARG A 190 29.55 1.32 -2.05
C ARG A 190 28.72 2.30 -1.19
N ASN A 191 27.53 1.89 -0.75
CA ASN A 191 26.61 2.74 0.03
C ASN A 191 26.49 2.21 1.48
N ASN A 192 25.55 2.75 2.25
CA ASN A 192 25.25 2.35 3.65
C ASN A 192 24.87 0.86 3.83
N VAL A 193 24.72 0.09 2.75
CA VAL A 193 24.46 -1.35 2.78
C VAL A 193 25.53 -2.04 1.94
N LYS A 194 26.11 -3.13 2.44
CA LYS A 194 27.21 -3.83 1.75
C LYS A 194 26.75 -4.56 0.48
N TYR A 195 25.58 -5.19 0.55
CA TYR A 195 25.01 -6.00 -0.52
C TYR A 195 23.56 -5.64 -0.82
N VAL A 196 23.16 -5.69 -2.08
CA VAL A 196 21.76 -5.50 -2.51
C VAL A 196 21.36 -6.51 -3.58
N PRO A 197 20.10 -6.96 -3.60
CA PRO A 197 19.60 -7.79 -4.68
C PRO A 197 19.38 -6.99 -5.96
N VAL A 198 19.82 -7.54 -7.10
CA VAL A 198 19.72 -6.93 -8.42
C VAL A 198 19.35 -7.98 -9.48
N ILE A 199 19.07 -7.51 -10.69
CA ILE A 199 18.90 -8.33 -11.89
C ILE A 199 20.03 -8.01 -12.85
N HIS A 200 20.68 -9.02 -13.41
CA HIS A 200 21.67 -8.88 -14.48
C HIS A 200 21.00 -9.19 -15.82
N ASP A 201 21.03 -8.22 -16.74
CA ASP A 201 20.65 -8.41 -18.15
C ASP A 201 21.87 -8.99 -18.89
N ILE A 202 21.76 -10.26 -19.31
CA ILE A 202 22.88 -10.98 -19.92
C ILE A 202 23.22 -10.40 -21.31
N GLU A 203 22.21 -9.98 -22.07
CA GLU A 203 22.39 -9.51 -23.45
C GLU A 203 23.09 -8.15 -23.49
N LYS A 204 22.73 -7.26 -22.56
CA LYS A 204 23.29 -5.90 -22.50
C LYS A 204 24.44 -5.75 -21.52
N ASP A 205 24.71 -6.78 -20.72
CA ASP A 205 25.68 -6.79 -19.63
C ASP A 205 25.48 -5.63 -18.63
N VAL A 206 24.23 -5.43 -18.18
CA VAL A 206 23.86 -4.33 -17.28
C VAL A 206 23.17 -4.81 -16.01
N ILE A 207 23.45 -4.11 -14.90
CA ILE A 207 22.82 -4.38 -13.60
C ILE A 207 21.61 -3.47 -13.38
N ILE A 208 20.46 -4.10 -13.16
CA ILE A 208 19.17 -3.46 -12.91
C ILE A 208 18.80 -3.59 -11.44
N LYS A 209 18.81 -2.46 -10.72
CA LYS A 209 18.33 -2.40 -9.32
C LYS A 209 16.83 -2.59 -9.26
N ILE A 210 16.35 -3.54 -8.45
CA ILE A 210 14.92 -3.85 -8.30
C ILE A 210 14.22 -2.76 -7.47
N LYS A 211 13.38 -1.92 -8.08
CA LYS A 211 12.59 -0.89 -7.39
C LYS A 211 11.10 -1.21 -7.39
N LYS A 212 10.58 -1.73 -8.50
CA LYS A 212 9.18 -2.07 -8.70
C LYS A 212 9.09 -3.37 -9.48
N ILE A 213 8.19 -4.25 -9.08
CA ILE A 213 8.00 -5.57 -9.69
C ILE A 213 6.52 -5.74 -9.94
N GLU A 214 6.18 -6.11 -11.16
CA GLU A 214 4.83 -6.45 -11.56
C GLU A 214 4.68 -7.96 -11.62
N TYR A 215 3.64 -8.48 -10.98
CA TYR A 215 3.33 -9.89 -10.92
C TYR A 215 1.99 -10.18 -11.58
N LYS A 216 1.83 -11.39 -12.10
CA LYS A 216 0.53 -11.95 -12.46
C LYS A 216 -0.10 -12.62 -11.24
N CYS A 217 -1.31 -12.19 -10.85
CA CYS A 217 -2.04 -12.83 -9.76
C CYS A 217 -2.40 -14.28 -10.13
N GLU A 218 -2.07 -15.25 -9.28
CA GLU A 218 -2.40 -16.66 -9.53
C GLU A 218 -3.90 -16.98 -9.41
N SER A 219 -4.67 -16.10 -8.77
CA SER A 219 -6.11 -16.30 -8.56
C SER A 219 -6.92 -15.64 -9.68
N CYS A 220 -6.88 -14.31 -9.80
CA CYS A 220 -7.67 -13.58 -10.82
C CYS A 220 -6.91 -13.27 -12.12
N LEU A 221 -5.63 -13.64 -12.24
CA LEU A 221 -4.79 -13.38 -13.42
C LEU A 221 -4.50 -11.90 -13.74
N ILE A 222 -5.07 -10.95 -12.99
CA ILE A 222 -4.82 -9.51 -13.10
C ILE A 222 -3.39 -9.20 -12.65
N SER A 223 -2.73 -8.25 -13.33
CA SER A 223 -1.40 -7.79 -12.94
C SER A 223 -1.46 -6.83 -11.75
N PHE A 224 -0.46 -6.89 -10.88
CA PHE A 224 -0.33 -5.97 -9.76
C PHE A 224 1.12 -5.72 -9.42
N THR A 225 1.40 -4.60 -8.75
CA THR A 225 2.77 -4.15 -8.52
C THR A 225 3.14 -4.11 -7.05
N ASN A 226 4.38 -4.48 -6.74
CA ASN A 226 4.98 -4.41 -5.41
C ASN A 226 6.36 -3.75 -5.50
N ASN A 227 6.72 -3.00 -4.47
CA ASN A 227 8.01 -2.28 -4.42
C ASN A 227 9.15 -3.10 -3.80
N LYS A 228 8.86 -4.30 -3.27
CA LYS A 228 9.85 -5.13 -2.58
C LYS A 228 9.58 -6.61 -2.84
N LEU A 229 10.62 -7.36 -3.23
CA LEU A 229 10.59 -8.82 -3.35
C LEU A 229 10.12 -9.50 -2.06
N LYS A 230 10.64 -9.04 -0.91
CA LYS A 230 10.41 -9.64 0.42
C LYS A 230 8.94 -9.84 0.79
N ILE A 231 8.02 -9.06 0.19
CA ILE A 231 6.58 -9.17 0.40
C ILE A 231 6.06 -10.57 0.03
N GLN A 232 6.71 -11.24 -0.93
CA GLN A 232 6.30 -12.54 -1.44
C GLN A 232 7.02 -13.73 -0.76
N ARG A 233 8.01 -13.49 0.11
CA ARG A 233 8.89 -14.54 0.66
C ARG A 233 8.13 -15.66 1.37
N ALA A 234 7.19 -15.30 2.24
CA ALA A 234 6.43 -16.24 3.06
C ALA A 234 5.13 -16.69 2.38
N ARG A 235 4.88 -16.26 1.14
CA ARG A 235 3.60 -16.50 0.48
C ARG A 235 3.67 -17.75 -0.38
N LYS A 236 2.75 -18.69 -0.13
CA LYS A 236 2.57 -19.89 -0.95
C LYS A 236 2.03 -19.58 -2.35
N LYS A 237 1.28 -18.48 -2.49
CA LYS A 237 0.71 -17.99 -3.77
C LYS A 237 0.93 -16.49 -3.94
N ILE A 238 1.22 -16.08 -5.17
CA ILE A 238 1.34 -14.68 -5.57
C ILE A 238 -0.05 -14.12 -5.91
N MET A 239 -0.63 -13.36 -4.98
CA MET A 239 -1.99 -12.81 -5.13
C MET A 239 -2.00 -11.28 -5.06
N CYS A 240 -2.89 -10.66 -5.83
CA CYS A 240 -3.17 -9.23 -5.71
C CYS A 240 -3.85 -8.91 -4.37
N LYS A 241 -3.94 -7.62 -4.01
CA LYS A 241 -4.52 -7.19 -2.72
C LYS A 241 -5.96 -7.69 -2.56
N ASP A 242 -6.75 -7.61 -3.63
CA ASP A 242 -8.15 -8.00 -3.61
C ASP A 242 -8.27 -9.51 -3.46
N CYS A 243 -7.62 -10.32 -4.31
CA CYS A 243 -7.62 -11.78 -4.17
C CYS A 243 -7.05 -12.26 -2.84
N ARG A 244 -6.10 -11.54 -2.24
CA ARG A 244 -5.61 -11.90 -0.90
C ARG A 244 -6.69 -11.69 0.14
N PHE A 245 -7.27 -10.49 0.18
CA PHE A 245 -8.37 -10.16 1.09
C PHE A 245 -9.58 -11.09 0.87
N THR A 246 -9.91 -11.36 -0.39
CA THR A 246 -10.99 -12.27 -0.73
C THR A 246 -10.62 -13.69 -0.34
N ASN A 247 -9.44 -14.25 -0.63
CA ASN A 247 -9.12 -15.63 -0.22
C ASN A 247 -9.05 -15.84 1.31
N ASP A 248 -8.83 -14.77 2.08
CA ASP A 248 -8.96 -14.82 3.54
C ASP A 248 -10.44 -14.97 3.99
N ALA A 249 -11.42 -14.60 3.14
CA ALA A 249 -12.87 -14.68 3.42
C ALA A 249 -13.65 -15.69 2.53
N PHE A 250 -13.48 -15.63 1.21
CA PHE A 250 -14.04 -16.47 0.14
C PHE A 250 -12.92 -16.96 -0.80
N LYS A 251 -12.65 -18.26 -0.84
CA LYS A 251 -11.56 -18.82 -1.67
C LYS A 251 -11.89 -18.76 -3.17
N ILE A 252 -11.40 -17.75 -3.90
CA ILE A 252 -11.50 -17.66 -5.36
C ILE A 252 -10.52 -18.67 -5.99
N ARG A 253 -11.06 -19.56 -6.81
CA ARG A 253 -10.32 -20.61 -7.51
C ARG A 253 -10.47 -20.43 -9.02
N ASN A 254 -9.60 -21.07 -9.78
CA ASN A 254 -9.66 -21.11 -11.23
C ASN A 254 -9.82 -22.54 -11.73
N CYS A 255 -10.46 -22.70 -12.89
CA CYS A 255 -10.46 -23.93 -13.66
C CYS A 255 -10.55 -23.59 -15.15
N LYS A 256 -10.62 -24.59 -16.02
CA LYS A 256 -10.70 -24.38 -17.46
C LYS A 256 -12.07 -24.77 -18.02
N ASN A 257 -12.52 -24.05 -19.05
CA ASN A 257 -13.64 -24.47 -19.88
C ASN A 257 -13.18 -25.49 -20.94
N ILE A 258 -14.10 -25.98 -21.76
CA ILE A 258 -13.81 -26.92 -22.85
C ILE A 258 -12.83 -26.38 -23.91
N ASN A 259 -12.72 -25.06 -24.03
CA ASN A 259 -11.78 -24.38 -24.93
C ASN A 259 -10.43 -24.07 -24.26
N ASN A 260 -10.17 -24.64 -23.07
CA ASN A 260 -8.94 -24.43 -22.30
C ASN A 260 -8.75 -22.98 -21.78
N GLU A 261 -9.82 -22.17 -21.80
CA GLU A 261 -9.84 -20.79 -21.28
C GLU A 261 -10.09 -20.79 -19.77
N ASN A 262 -9.57 -19.77 -19.07
CA ASN A 262 -9.63 -19.72 -17.61
C ASN A 262 -10.97 -19.17 -17.10
N LEU A 263 -11.62 -19.94 -16.24
CA LEU A 263 -12.81 -19.56 -15.48
C LEU A 263 -12.48 -19.36 -14.01
N LEU A 264 -13.16 -18.40 -13.39
CA LEU A 264 -13.09 -18.14 -11.96
C LEU A 264 -14.35 -18.69 -11.29
N TYR A 265 -14.19 -19.28 -10.10
CA TYR A 265 -15.30 -19.72 -9.28
C TYR A 265 -15.01 -19.53 -7.79
N ARG A 266 -16.06 -19.36 -7.00
CA ARG A 266 -16.03 -19.00 -5.58
C ARG A 266 -16.69 -20.06 -4.71
N SER A 267 -17.70 -20.74 -5.22
CA SER A 267 -18.45 -21.78 -4.49
C SER A 267 -18.28 -23.18 -5.09
N LYS A 268 -18.62 -24.21 -4.30
CA LYS A 268 -18.70 -25.61 -4.79
C LYS A 268 -19.80 -25.76 -5.86
N LEU A 269 -20.88 -24.99 -5.73
CA LEU A 269 -21.99 -24.99 -6.68
C LEU A 269 -21.57 -24.44 -8.04
N GLU A 270 -20.83 -23.34 -8.07
CA GLU A 270 -20.23 -22.82 -9.31
C GLU A 270 -19.28 -23.83 -9.94
N LYS A 271 -18.45 -24.53 -9.15
CA LYS A 271 -17.57 -25.58 -9.69
C LYS A 271 -18.37 -26.71 -10.32
N LYS A 272 -19.39 -27.22 -9.62
CA LYS A 272 -20.29 -28.27 -10.15
C LYS A 272 -20.97 -27.82 -11.44
N PHE A 273 -21.38 -26.56 -11.53
CA PHE A 273 -21.98 -25.99 -12.72
C PHE A 273 -21.00 -25.96 -13.91
N ILE A 274 -19.76 -25.53 -13.69
CA ILE A 274 -18.72 -25.57 -14.73
C ILE A 274 -18.44 -27.01 -15.18
N ASP A 275 -18.35 -27.96 -14.24
CA ASP A 275 -18.07 -29.36 -14.56
C ASP A 275 -19.20 -29.97 -15.41
N MET A 276 -20.46 -29.71 -15.06
CA MET A 276 -21.62 -30.14 -15.86
C MET A 276 -21.64 -29.50 -17.27
N CYS A 277 -21.22 -28.23 -17.40
CA CYS A 277 -21.08 -27.60 -18.72
C CYS A 277 -20.01 -28.33 -19.55
N ASN A 278 -18.86 -28.62 -18.94
CA ASN A 278 -17.76 -29.30 -19.61
C ASN A 278 -18.12 -30.73 -20.04
N GLU A 279 -18.77 -31.50 -19.16
CA GLU A 279 -19.26 -32.86 -19.45
C GLU A 279 -20.23 -32.88 -20.65
N ARG A 280 -21.10 -31.85 -20.75
CA ARG A 280 -22.07 -31.70 -21.85
C ARG A 280 -21.52 -30.96 -23.07
N LYS A 281 -20.21 -30.66 -23.11
CA LYS A 281 -19.56 -29.90 -24.19
C LYS A 281 -20.21 -28.52 -24.43
N ILE A 282 -20.67 -27.86 -23.38
CA ILE A 282 -21.23 -26.51 -23.41
C ILE A 282 -20.12 -25.50 -23.10
N VAL A 283 -19.88 -24.55 -24.01
CA VAL A 283 -18.95 -23.44 -23.77
C VAL A 283 -19.54 -22.49 -22.73
N ILE A 284 -18.75 -22.22 -21.69
CA ILE A 284 -19.06 -21.31 -20.59
C ILE A 284 -17.89 -20.33 -20.42
N ASN A 285 -18.21 -19.05 -20.19
CA ASN A 285 -17.25 -17.97 -20.00
C ASN A 285 -17.53 -17.23 -18.67
N ASN A 286 -16.53 -16.49 -18.15
CA ASN A 286 -16.75 -15.62 -16.99
C ASN A 286 -17.78 -14.53 -17.33
N GLY A 287 -18.66 -14.22 -16.37
CA GLY A 287 -19.64 -13.16 -16.55
C GLY A 287 -19.01 -11.76 -16.60
N PRO A 288 -19.74 -10.77 -17.14
CA PRO A 288 -19.29 -9.39 -17.22
C PRO A 288 -19.28 -8.68 -15.86
N ILE A 289 -18.58 -7.54 -15.82
CA ILE A 289 -18.63 -6.60 -14.70
C ILE A 289 -19.62 -5.49 -15.07
N ILE A 290 -20.69 -5.36 -14.29
CA ILE A 290 -21.78 -4.42 -14.51
C ILE A 290 -21.70 -3.30 -13.45
N GLU A 291 -21.76 -2.05 -13.86
CA GLU A 291 -21.84 -0.91 -12.93
C GLU A 291 -23.28 -0.69 -12.49
N TYR A 292 -23.48 -0.36 -11.20
CA TYR A 292 -24.80 -0.06 -10.65
C TYR A 292 -24.70 0.96 -9.51
N ASP A 293 -25.77 1.71 -9.28
CA ASP A 293 -25.85 2.67 -8.18
C ASP A 293 -26.61 2.07 -6.98
N PHE A 294 -26.07 2.24 -5.78
CA PHE A 294 -26.75 1.87 -4.54
C PHE A 294 -26.31 2.81 -3.41
N GLU A 295 -27.28 3.46 -2.77
CA GLU A 295 -27.07 4.51 -1.76
C GLU A 295 -26.19 5.67 -2.28
N ASN A 296 -26.51 6.18 -3.48
CA ASN A 296 -25.77 7.27 -4.15
C ASN A 296 -24.28 6.98 -4.36
N LYS A 297 -23.90 5.70 -4.42
CA LYS A 297 -22.53 5.26 -4.69
C LYS A 297 -22.51 4.32 -5.87
N LYS A 298 -21.62 4.60 -6.84
CA LYS A 298 -21.28 3.68 -7.92
C LYS A 298 -20.60 2.45 -7.36
N ARG A 299 -21.12 1.28 -7.73
CA ARG A 299 -20.63 -0.04 -7.33
C ARG A 299 -20.49 -0.94 -8.56
N LYS A 300 -19.77 -2.04 -8.38
CA LYS A 300 -19.53 -3.05 -9.43
C LYS A 300 -20.16 -4.37 -9.03
N TYR A 301 -20.96 -4.93 -9.92
CA TYR A 301 -21.53 -6.26 -9.83
C TYR A 301 -20.78 -7.19 -10.78
N TYR A 302 -20.38 -8.36 -10.29
CA TYR A 302 -19.63 -9.36 -11.04
C TYR A 302 -20.55 -10.56 -11.21
N VAL A 303 -21.15 -10.68 -12.39
CA VAL A 303 -22.00 -11.82 -12.74
C VAL A 303 -21.11 -13.06 -12.82
N ASP A 304 -21.59 -14.20 -12.30
CA ASP A 304 -20.76 -15.42 -12.23
C ASP A 304 -20.35 -15.91 -13.63
N PHE A 305 -21.30 -16.19 -14.52
CA PHE A 305 -21.00 -16.77 -15.84
C PHE A 305 -21.86 -16.22 -16.98
N ILE A 306 -21.40 -16.45 -18.21
CA ILE A 306 -22.20 -16.30 -19.42
C ILE A 306 -22.16 -17.60 -20.22
N ILE A 307 -23.34 -18.05 -20.67
CA ILE A 307 -23.52 -19.26 -21.50
C ILE A 307 -24.52 -18.95 -22.59
N LYS A 308 -24.13 -19.08 -23.87
CA LYS A 308 -24.98 -18.74 -25.02
C LYS A 308 -25.57 -17.32 -24.83
N LYS A 309 -26.90 -17.20 -24.77
CA LYS A 309 -27.63 -15.94 -24.53
C LYS A 309 -27.94 -15.67 -23.06
N TYR A 310 -27.43 -16.46 -22.11
CA TYR A 310 -27.79 -16.38 -20.70
C TYR A 310 -26.67 -15.78 -19.87
N LEU A 311 -27.01 -14.75 -19.09
CA LEU A 311 -26.19 -14.28 -17.97
C LEU A 311 -26.62 -15.03 -16.72
N VAL A 312 -25.70 -15.80 -16.16
CA VAL A 312 -26.00 -16.75 -15.10
C VAL A 312 -25.38 -16.27 -13.80
N GLU A 313 -26.23 -15.99 -12.82
CA GLU A 313 -25.79 -15.84 -11.43
C GLU A 313 -26.14 -17.10 -10.65
N ILE A 314 -25.17 -17.61 -9.88
CA ILE A 314 -25.36 -18.76 -9.02
C ILE A 314 -25.47 -18.29 -7.58
N LYS A 315 -26.52 -18.75 -6.89
CA LYS A 315 -26.75 -18.46 -5.48
C LYS A 315 -27.00 -19.74 -4.71
N ASP A 316 -26.43 -19.79 -3.52
CA ASP A 316 -26.79 -20.76 -2.50
C ASP A 316 -27.70 -20.07 -1.49
N ASN A 317 -28.45 -20.86 -0.70
CA ASN A 317 -29.35 -20.37 0.37
C ASN A 317 -28.58 -19.83 1.59
N HIS A 318 -27.51 -19.07 1.34
CA HIS A 318 -26.61 -18.56 2.36
C HIS A 318 -27.12 -17.25 2.96
N ILE A 319 -26.84 -17.06 4.25
CA ILE A 319 -27.23 -15.89 5.06
C ILE A 319 -26.87 -14.52 4.43
N TRP A 320 -25.82 -14.45 3.60
CA TRP A 320 -25.39 -13.22 2.94
C TRP A 320 -26.36 -12.78 1.83
N HIS A 321 -26.99 -13.73 1.14
CA HIS A 321 -27.99 -13.42 0.13
C HIS A 321 -29.25 -12.86 0.80
N LYS A 322 -29.71 -13.48 1.90
CA LYS A 322 -30.83 -12.98 2.72
C LYS A 322 -30.62 -11.53 3.16
N LYS A 323 -29.45 -11.22 3.74
CA LYS A 323 -29.09 -9.84 4.14
C LYS A 323 -29.08 -8.84 2.97
N ASN A 324 -28.62 -9.26 1.79
CA ASN A 324 -28.62 -8.38 0.62
C ASN A 324 -30.04 -8.10 0.12
N ILE A 325 -30.94 -9.09 0.18
CA ILE A 325 -32.36 -8.93 -0.14
C ILE A 325 -33.02 -7.96 0.85
N GLU A 326 -32.79 -8.16 2.14
CA GLU A 326 -33.31 -7.30 3.22
C GLU A 326 -32.85 -5.85 3.05
N SER A 327 -31.60 -5.63 2.65
CA SER A 327 -31.04 -4.29 2.44
C SER A 327 -31.49 -3.58 1.14
N GLY A 328 -32.25 -4.24 0.26
CA GLY A 328 -32.59 -3.69 -1.07
C GLY A 328 -31.45 -3.74 -2.10
N LYS A 329 -30.22 -4.08 -1.67
CA LYS A 329 -29.02 -4.11 -2.52
C LYS A 329 -29.09 -5.17 -3.62
N TRP A 330 -29.81 -6.26 -3.37
CA TRP A 330 -29.96 -7.32 -4.36
C TRP A 330 -30.79 -6.86 -5.56
N GLN A 331 -31.88 -6.16 -5.29
CA GLN A 331 -32.82 -5.64 -6.28
C GLN A 331 -32.13 -4.68 -7.25
N GLU A 332 -31.25 -3.81 -6.75
CA GLU A 332 -30.48 -2.90 -7.61
C GLU A 332 -29.46 -3.63 -8.50
N LYS A 333 -28.86 -4.73 -8.01
CA LYS A 333 -27.99 -5.57 -8.85
C LYS A 333 -28.78 -6.30 -9.94
N GLU A 334 -29.92 -6.85 -9.58
CA GLU A 334 -30.79 -7.57 -10.50
C GLU A 334 -31.34 -6.65 -11.59
N LYS A 335 -31.80 -5.45 -11.23
CA LYS A 335 -32.18 -4.41 -12.20
C LYS A 335 -31.05 -4.10 -13.17
N ALA A 336 -29.84 -3.84 -12.66
CA ALA A 336 -28.69 -3.53 -13.50
C ALA A 336 -28.32 -4.71 -14.43
N ALA A 337 -28.44 -5.95 -13.94
CA ALA A 337 -28.18 -7.14 -14.74
C ALA A 337 -29.23 -7.37 -15.83
N ASN A 338 -30.51 -7.12 -15.54
CA ASN A 338 -31.59 -7.19 -16.52
C ASN A 338 -31.42 -6.14 -17.62
N ILE A 339 -31.15 -4.88 -17.25
CA ILE A 339 -30.88 -3.80 -18.22
C ILE A 339 -29.68 -4.16 -19.11
N TYR A 340 -28.59 -4.66 -18.51
CA TYR A 340 -27.43 -5.10 -19.28
C TYR A 340 -27.79 -6.26 -20.22
N ALA A 341 -28.57 -7.24 -19.75
CA ALA A 341 -28.98 -8.39 -20.54
C ALA A 341 -29.83 -7.96 -21.75
N GLU A 342 -30.83 -7.11 -21.53
CA GLU A 342 -31.71 -6.57 -22.59
C GLU A 342 -30.89 -5.83 -23.66
N ASN A 343 -29.98 -4.95 -23.24
CA ASN A 343 -29.12 -4.20 -24.16
C ASN A 343 -28.17 -5.08 -24.99
N ASN A 344 -27.93 -6.33 -24.56
CA ASN A 344 -27.03 -7.27 -25.24
C ASN A 344 -27.79 -8.46 -25.85
N ASN A 345 -29.11 -8.41 -25.99
CA ASN A 345 -29.96 -9.51 -26.46
C ASN A 345 -29.73 -10.82 -25.67
N GLN A 346 -29.54 -10.69 -24.37
CA GLN A 346 -29.30 -11.76 -23.41
C GLN A 346 -30.46 -11.85 -22.41
N LYS A 347 -30.53 -12.98 -21.69
CA LYS A 347 -31.47 -13.20 -20.59
C LYS A 347 -30.70 -13.42 -19.30
N TYR A 348 -30.95 -12.59 -18.31
CA TYR A 348 -30.42 -12.81 -16.97
C TYR A 348 -31.22 -13.90 -16.25
N ILE A 349 -30.52 -14.83 -15.63
CA ILE A 349 -31.10 -15.91 -14.84
C ILE A 349 -30.33 -16.09 -13.54
N MET A 350 -31.08 -16.43 -12.49
CA MET A 350 -30.52 -16.80 -11.21
C MET A 350 -30.77 -18.30 -10.97
N LEU A 351 -29.70 -19.04 -10.70
CA LEU A 351 -29.74 -20.47 -10.45
C LEU A 351 -29.47 -20.79 -8.99
N PHE A 352 -30.27 -21.71 -8.47
CA PHE A 352 -30.16 -22.29 -7.15
C PHE A 352 -29.86 -23.80 -7.29
N PRO A 353 -29.40 -24.49 -6.22
CA PRO A 353 -29.11 -25.92 -6.29
C PRO A 353 -30.23 -26.79 -6.89
N ASN A 354 -31.48 -26.46 -6.58
CA ASN A 354 -32.68 -27.17 -7.03
C ASN A 354 -33.08 -26.85 -8.48
N THR A 355 -32.74 -25.67 -9.01
CA THR A 355 -33.10 -25.26 -10.39
C THR A 355 -32.00 -25.56 -11.41
N LEU A 356 -30.81 -25.96 -10.94
CA LEU A 356 -29.64 -26.17 -11.77
C LEU A 356 -29.84 -27.27 -12.83
N VAL A 357 -30.48 -28.39 -12.49
CA VAL A 357 -30.77 -29.48 -13.43
C VAL A 357 -31.74 -29.04 -14.53
N ASN A 358 -32.82 -28.35 -14.14
CA ASN A 358 -33.84 -27.86 -15.08
C ASN A 358 -33.24 -26.87 -16.09
N PHE A 359 -32.29 -26.04 -15.66
CA PHE A 359 -31.63 -25.11 -16.56
C PHE A 359 -30.85 -25.82 -17.67
N PHE A 360 -30.17 -26.92 -17.37
CA PHE A 360 -29.45 -27.65 -18.41
C PHE A 360 -30.38 -28.34 -19.42
N ASN A 361 -31.60 -28.70 -19.02
CA ASN A 361 -32.61 -29.22 -19.96
C ASN A 361 -33.11 -28.13 -20.93
N LEU A 362 -32.94 -26.85 -20.60
CA LEU A 362 -33.24 -25.73 -21.52
C LEU A 362 -32.08 -25.44 -22.50
N LEU A 363 -30.89 -25.99 -22.24
CA LEU A 363 -29.69 -25.74 -23.05
C LEU A 363 -29.43 -26.80 -24.11
N THR A 364 -29.93 -28.02 -23.89
CA THR A 364 -30.02 -29.13 -24.83
C THR A 364 -31.23 -28.94 -25.72
#